data_AF-A0AAJ1RJI4-F1
#
_entry.id   AF-A0AAJ1RJI4-F1
#
_cell.length_a   1.000
_cell.length_b   1.000
_cell.length_c   1.000
_cell.angle_alpha   90.00
_cell.angle_beta   90.00
_cell.angle_gamma   90.00
#
_symmetry.space_group_name_H-M   'P 1'
#
loop_
_entity.id
_entity.type
_entity.pdbx_description
1 polymer ?
#
loop_
_entity_poly.entity_id
_entity_poly.type
_entity_poly.pdbx_seq_one_letter_code
_entity_poly.pdbx_strand_id
1 'polypeptide(L)' 'MTTSKRHEEGLATRRAVLGEAHVARAQAQTSAFDAPFQDLITEAAWGHVWSRISFRPMYRGAK' A
#
# COMPACT_ATOMS: atom_id res chain seq x y z
N MET A 1 13.30 2.69 12.22
CA MET A 1 11.90 3.16 12.20
C MET A 1 11.02 1.97 12.53
N THR A 2 10.28 2.03 13.62
CA THR A 2 9.38 0.95 14.04
C THR A 2 8.14 1.02 13.14
N THR A 3 7.99 0.06 12.23
CA THR A 3 6.81 -0.01 11.37
C THR A 3 5.58 -0.26 12.23
N SER A 4 4.56 0.61 12.12
CA SER A 4 3.33 0.46 12.91
C SER A 4 2.46 -0.65 12.33
N LYS A 5 1.60 -1.28 13.16
CA LYS A 5 0.63 -2.27 12.68
C LYS A 5 -0.23 -1.73 11.53
N ARG A 6 -0.56 -0.43 11.55
CA ARG A 6 -1.40 0.21 10.52
C ARG A 6 -0.63 0.39 9.22
N HIS A 7 0.67 0.66 9.31
CA HIS A 7 1.53 0.70 8.13
C HIS A 7 1.63 -0.68 7.45
N GLU A 8 1.75 -1.77 8.23
CA GLU A 8 1.75 -3.14 7.69
C GLU A 8 0.42 -3.49 7.01
N GLU A 9 -0.71 -3.20 7.67
CA GLU A 9 -2.06 -3.36 7.12
C GLU A 9 -2.24 -2.52 5.84
N GLY A 10 -1.68 -1.32 5.82
CA GLY A 10 -1.68 -0.44 4.67
C GLY A 10 -0.88 -1.00 3.50
N LEU A 11 0.32 -1.53 3.73
CA LEU A 11 1.09 -2.21 2.67
C LEU A 11 0.35 -3.42 2.11
N ALA A 12 -0.27 -4.25 2.96
CA ALA A 12 -1.05 -5.39 2.51
C ALA A 12 -2.24 -4.96 1.64
N THR A 13 -2.98 -3.94 2.07
CA THR A 13 -4.12 -3.38 1.31
C THR A 13 -3.65 -2.79 -0.02
N ARG A 14 -2.56 -2.02 -0.02
CA ARG A 14 -1.96 -1.41 -1.22
C ARG A 14 -1.54 -2.48 -2.24
N ARG A 15 -0.94 -3.58 -1.78
CA ARG A 15 -0.54 -4.73 -2.62
C ARG A 15 -1.74 -5.50 -3.16
N ALA A 16 -2.79 -5.68 -2.37
CA ALA A 16 -4.01 -6.35 -2.82
C ALA A 16 -4.73 -5.56 -3.93
N VAL A 17 -4.71 -4.23 -3.86
CA VAL A 17 -5.37 -3.34 -4.83
C VAL A 17 -4.52 -3.09 -6.07
N LEU A 18 -3.25 -2.71 -5.91
CA LEU A 18 -2.37 -2.30 -7.02
C LEU A 18 -1.52 -3.43 -7.58
N GLY A 19 -1.37 -4.53 -6.83
CA GLY A 19 -0.48 -5.64 -7.16
C GLY A 19 0.94 -5.45 -6.63
N GLU A 20 1.59 -6.56 -6.27
CA GLU A 20 2.95 -6.60 -5.71
C GLU A 20 3.98 -5.89 -6.59
N ALA A 21 4.02 -6.22 -7.89
CA ALA A 21 5.00 -5.65 -8.82
C ALA A 21 4.93 -4.12 -8.92
N HIS A 22 3.72 -3.57 -8.86
CA HIS A 22 3.52 -2.12 -8.88
C HIS A 22 4.03 -1.46 -7.60
N VAL A 23 3.69 -2.04 -6.43
CA VAL A 23 4.14 -1.52 -5.14
C VAL A 23 5.66 -1.61 -5.00
N ALA A 24 6.27 -2.71 -5.43
CA ALA A 24 7.72 -2.89 -5.39
C ALA A 24 8.44 -1.83 -6.26
N ARG A 25 7.94 -1.56 -7.47
CA ARG A 25 8.49 -0.49 -8.32
C ARG A 25 8.35 0.88 -7.65
N ALA A 26 7.18 1.18 -7.07
CA ALA A 26 6.96 2.46 -6.40
C ALA A 26 7.91 2.63 -5.21
N GLN A 27 8.11 1.59 -4.39
CA GLN A 27 9.04 1.62 -3.26
C GLN A 27 10.50 1.79 -3.70
N ALA A 28 10.90 1.16 -4.81
CA ALA A 28 12.24 1.32 -5.36
C ALA A 28 12.50 2.73 -5.93
N GLN A 29 11.44 3.48 -6.25
CA GLN A 29 11.53 4.86 -6.74
C GLN A 29 11.42 5.91 -5.63
N THR A 30 11.17 5.49 -4.38
CA THR A 30 11.12 6.39 -3.22
C THR A 30 12.50 6.99 -2.96
N SER A 31 12.55 8.30 -2.81
CA SER A 31 13.73 9.05 -2.38
C SER A 31 13.67 9.39 -0.89
N ALA A 32 14.77 9.89 -0.33
CA ALA A 32 14.81 10.32 1.07
C ALA A 32 13.85 11.51 1.35
N PHE A 33 13.55 12.33 0.34
CA PHE A 33 12.68 13.49 0.49
C PHE A 33 11.20 13.10 0.64
N ASP A 34 10.74 12.13 -0.14
CA ASP A 34 9.34 11.68 -0.16
C ASP A 34 9.08 10.44 0.70
N ALA A 35 10.11 9.76 1.22
CA ALA A 35 9.98 8.66 2.18
C ALA A 35 8.98 8.93 3.32
N PRO A 36 9.07 10.04 4.09
CA PRO A 36 8.10 10.30 5.16
C PRO A 36 6.67 10.50 4.64
N PHE A 37 6.51 10.99 3.41
CA PHE A 37 5.21 11.14 2.78
C PHE A 37 4.64 9.77 2.32
N GLN A 38 5.49 8.88 1.79
CA GLN A 38 5.09 7.52 1.44
C GLN A 38 4.66 6.73 2.67
N ASP A 39 5.37 6.88 3.79
CA ASP A 39 5.01 6.25 5.06
C ASP A 39 3.66 6.77 5.57
N LEU A 40 3.46 8.09 5.55
CA LEU A 40 2.19 8.73 5.93
C LEU A 40 1.02 8.21 5.09
N ILE A 41 1.15 8.20 3.76
CA ILE A 41 0.09 7.73 2.86
C ILE A 41 -0.16 6.23 3.05
N THR A 42 0.89 5.44 3.26
CA THR A 42 0.78 4.00 3.52
C THR A 42 -0.01 3.75 4.80
N GLU A 43 0.24 4.49 5.87
CA GLU A 43 -0.50 4.33 7.12
C GLU A 43 -1.92 4.93 7.07
N ALA A 44 -2.06 6.19 6.65
CA ALA A 44 -3.33 6.91 6.74
C ALA A 44 -4.31 6.52 5.62
N ALA A 45 -3.88 6.50 4.36
CA ALA A 45 -4.79 6.14 3.28
C ALA A 45 -5.01 4.62 3.28
N TRP A 46 -3.94 3.85 3.11
CA TRP A 46 -4.07 2.41 2.91
C TRP A 46 -4.37 1.65 4.20
N GLY A 47 -3.75 2.03 5.32
CA GLY A 47 -3.93 1.38 6.61
C GLY A 47 -5.20 1.76 7.35
N HIS A 48 -5.84 2.88 7.00
CA HIS A 48 -7.04 3.37 7.70
C HIS A 48 -8.29 3.51 6.81
N VAL A 49 -8.21 4.25 5.69
CA VAL A 49 -9.40 4.52 4.88
C VAL A 49 -9.76 3.31 4.02
N TRP A 50 -8.79 2.77 3.28
CA TRP A 50 -9.03 1.68 2.34
C TRP A 50 -9.05 0.30 2.99
N SER A 51 -8.39 0.11 4.14
CA SER A 51 -8.42 -1.16 4.89
C SER A 51 -9.81 -1.51 5.46
N ARG A 52 -10.66 -0.49 5.69
CA ARG A 52 -12.03 -0.67 6.21
C ARG A 52 -13.00 -1.21 5.16
N ILE A 53 -12.68 -1.07 3.88
CA ILE A 53 -13.51 -1.55 2.79
C ILE A 53 -12.94 -2.91 2.39
N SER A 54 -13.70 -3.99 2.60
CA SER A 54 -13.33 -5.32 2.11
C SER A 54 -13.28 -5.30 0.57
N PHE A 55 -12.11 -4.98 0.02
CA PHE A 55 -11.87 -5.01 -1.40
C PHE A 55 -11.81 -6.47 -1.84
N ARG A 56 -12.89 -6.94 -2.49
CA ARG A 56 -12.88 -8.20 -3.22
C ARG A 56 -12.44 -7.88 -4.65
N PRO A 57 -11.27 -8.37 -5.11
CA PRO A 57 -10.83 -8.14 -6.47
C PRO A 57 -11.90 -8.69 -7.43
N MET A 58 -12.55 -7.82 -8.19
CA MET A 58 -13.55 -8.25 -9.17
C MET A 58 -12.79 -8.76 -10.41
N TYR A 59 -12.84 -10.08 -10.63
CA TYR A 59 -12.33 -10.82 -11.79
C TYR A 59 -10.96 -10.39 -12.37
N ARG A 60 -9.91 -11.17 -12.06
CA ARG A 60 -8.68 -11.21 -12.88
C ARG A 60 -8.91 -12.17 -14.04
N GLY A 61 -9.63 -11.73 -15.06
CA GLY A 61 -9.70 -12.42 -16.34
C GLY A 61 -8.34 -12.35 -17.01
N ALA A 62 -7.70 -13.51 -17.17
CA ALA A 62 -6.48 -13.66 -17.93
C ALA A 62 -6.69 -13.20 -19.38
N LYS A 63 -5.86 -12.26 -19.82
CA LYS A 63 -5.42 -12.09 -21.20
C LYS A 63 -3.94 -11.80 -21.17
#